data_AF-A0A961LF48-F1
#
_entry.id   AF-A0A961LF48-F1
#
_cell.length_a   1.000
_cell.length_b   1.000
_cell.length_c   1.000
_cell.angle_alpha   90.00
_cell.angle_beta   90.00
_cell.angle_gamma   90.00
#
_symmetry.space_group_name_H-M   'P 1'
#
loop_
_entity.id
_entity.type
_entity.pdbx_description
1 polymer ?
#
loop_
_entity_poly.entity_id
_entity_poly.type
_entity_poly.pdbx_seq_one_letter_code
_entity_poly.pdbx_strand_id
1 'polypeptide(L)' 'MIRVGVDVGGTFTDIVLEKSGGRGGQSIFVHKVSSTPADQSIGVVKGVVEIAKIAGISPADIDMVFHGTTV' A
#
# COMPACT_ATOMS: atom_id res chain seq x y z
N MET A 1 -9.30 -8.06 8.86
CA MET A 1 -8.42 -6.91 9.06
C MET A 1 -7.52 -6.77 7.85
N ILE A 2 -7.47 -5.57 7.29
CA ILE A 2 -6.68 -5.19 6.12
C ILE A 2 -5.75 -4.06 6.53
N ARG A 3 -4.45 -4.27 6.37
CA ARG A 3 -3.41 -3.31 6.74
C ARG A 3 -2.54 -3.01 5.54
N VAL A 4 -2.10 -1.77 5.42
CA VAL A 4 -1.17 -1.34 4.37
C VAL A 4 0.08 -0.74 5.00
N GLY A 5 1.24 -1.23 4.60
CA GLY A 5 2.53 -0.60 4.84
C GLY A 5 2.98 0.15 3.59
N VAL A 6 3.52 1.35 3.80
CA VAL A 6 4.09 2.20 2.76
C VAL A 6 5.52 2.56 3.18
N ASP A 7 6.48 2.41 2.28
CA ASP A 7 7.84 2.93 2.45
C ASP A 7 8.20 3.83 1.26
N VAL A 8 8.37 5.12 1.53
CA VAL A 8 8.70 6.12 0.51
C VAL A 8 10.21 6.33 0.45
N GLY A 9 10.82 5.91 -0.65
CA GLY A 9 12.20 6.21 -1.00
C GLY A 9 12.34 7.31 -2.07
N GLY A 10 13.58 7.64 -2.42
CA GLY A 10 13.87 8.65 -3.46
C GLY A 10 13.48 8.23 -4.89
N THR A 11 13.58 6.93 -5.20
CA THR A 11 13.30 6.39 -6.54
C THR A 11 11.95 5.68 -6.62
N PHE A 12 11.63 4.88 -5.62
CA PHE A 12 10.42 4.06 -5.56
C PHE A 12 9.72 4.22 -4.23
N THR A 13 8.40 4.07 -4.29
CA THR A 13 7.53 3.88 -3.13
C THR A 13 7.07 2.42 -3.12
N ASP A 14 7.44 1.71 -2.07
CA ASP A 14 7.10 0.31 -1.83
C ASP A 14 5.80 0.22 -1.03
N ILE A 15 4.87 -0.65 -1.45
CA ILE A 15 3.57 -0.85 -0.80
C ILE A 15 3.40 -2.33 -0.49
N VAL A 16 3.01 -2.64 0.74
CA VAL A 16 2.66 -3.99 1.17
C VAL A 16 1.26 -3.98 1.75
N LEU A 17 0.40 -4.90 1.32
CA LEU A 17 -0.94 -5.06 1.87
C LEU A 17 -1.05 -6.44 2.51
N GLU A 18 -1.44 -6.47 3.77
CA GLU A 18 -1.78 -7.68 4.51
C GLU A 18 -3.30 -7.75 4.66
N LYS A 19 -3.90 -8.87 4.24
CA LYS A 19 -5.30 -9.21 4.50
C LYS A 19 -5.35 -10.45 5.39
N SER A 20 -5.89 -10.30 6.59
CA SER A 20 -6.02 -11.39 7.57
C SER A 20 -7.43 -11.46 8.16
N GLY A 21 -7.90 -12.65 8.46
CA GLY A 21 -9.23 -12.88 9.04
C GLY A 21 -10.34 -13.04 7.98
N GLY A 22 -11.07 -14.14 8.08
CA GLY A 22 -12.07 -14.61 7.11
C GLY A 22 -11.87 -16.09 6.80
N ARG A 23 -12.77 -16.70 6.01
CA ARG A 23 -12.66 -18.13 5.63
C ARG A 23 -11.46 -18.45 4.72
N GLY A 24 -10.82 -17.42 4.15
CA GLY A 24 -9.75 -17.55 3.14
C GLY A 24 -8.31 -17.50 3.65
N GLY A 25 -8.08 -17.42 4.97
CA GLY A 25 -6.73 -17.35 5.54
C GLY A 25 -6.05 -15.97 5.40
N GLN A 26 -4.73 -15.94 5.55
CA GLN A 26 -3.90 -14.73 5.41
C GLN A 26 -3.40 -14.60 3.97
N SER A 27 -3.38 -13.38 3.43
CA SER A 27 -2.82 -13.08 2.11
C SER A 27 -1.97 -11.81 2.19
N ILE A 28 -0.85 -11.82 1.48
CA ILE A 28 0.06 -10.68 1.37
C ILE A 28 0.19 -10.30 -0.10
N PHE A 29 0.08 -9.01 -0.37
CA PHE A 29 0.27 -8.42 -1.68
C PHE A 29 1.41 -7.41 -1.60
N VAL A 30 2.18 -7.30 -2.66
CA VAL A 30 3.28 -6.34 -2.78
C VAL A 30 3.10 -5.55 -4.07
N HIS A 31 3.39 -4.26 -4.02
CA HIS A 31 3.35 -3.39 -5.17
C HIS A 31 4.45 -2.33 -5.07
N LYS A 32 4.84 -1.81 -6.23
CA LYS A 32 5.90 -0.80 -6.34
C LYS A 32 5.50 0.23 -7.39
N VAL A 33 5.64 1.49 -7.03
CA VAL A 33 5.45 2.61 -7.95
C VAL A 33 6.64 3.54 -7.91
N SER A 34 6.89 4.29 -9.00
CA SER A 34 7.88 5.36 -8.99
C SER A 34 7.51 6.41 -7.94
N SER A 35 8.48 6.85 -7.15
CA SER A 35 8.31 8.00 -6.27
C SER A 35 8.10 9.27 -7.08
N THR A 36 7.48 10.26 -6.45
CA THR A 36 7.18 11.55 -7.05
C THR A 36 7.86 12.64 -6.23
N PRO A 37 9.16 12.95 -6.46
CA PRO A 37 9.94 13.83 -5.57
C PRO A 37 9.36 15.22 -5.35
N ALA A 38 8.64 15.77 -6.33
CA ALA A 38 7.96 17.05 -6.18
C ALA A 38 6.77 17.01 -5.22
N ASP A 39 6.13 15.84 -5.07
CA ASP A 39 5.04 15.59 -4.14
C ASP A 39 4.88 14.08 -3.91
N GLN A 40 5.42 13.57 -2.80
CA GLN A 40 5.44 12.13 -2.49
C GLN A 40 4.03 11.56 -2.28
N SER A 41 3.04 12.39 -1.94
CA SER A 41 1.67 11.93 -1.70
C SER A 41 1.07 11.28 -2.95
N ILE A 42 1.48 11.72 -4.15
CA ILE A 42 1.02 11.17 -5.42
C ILE A 42 1.45 9.70 -5.55
N GLY A 43 2.72 9.39 -5.31
CA GLY A 43 3.25 8.02 -5.31
C GLY A 43 2.54 7.13 -4.28
N VAL A 44 2.36 7.65 -3.06
CA VAL A 44 1.68 6.93 -1.96
C VAL A 44 0.24 6.60 -2.33
N VAL A 45 -0.56 7.60 -2.73
CA VAL A 45 -1.98 7.41 -3.06
C VAL A 45 -2.14 6.47 -4.24
N LYS A 46 -1.32 6.64 -5.29
CA LYS A 46 -1.32 5.74 -6.45
C LYS A 46 -1.04 4.30 -6.03
N GLY A 47 0.02 4.09 -5.24
CA GLY A 47 0.42 2.78 -4.76
C GLY A 47 -0.66 2.08 -3.92
N VAL A 48 -1.30 2.80 -3.00
CA VAL A 48 -2.40 2.29 -2.16
C VAL A 48 -3.62 1.92 -2.99
N VAL A 49 -4.03 2.76 -3.94
CA VAL A 49 -5.19 2.49 -4.81
C VAL A 49 -4.92 1.28 -5.72
N GLU A 50 -3.73 1.18 -6.30
CA GLU A 50 -3.36 0.08 -7.18
C GLU A 50 -3.25 -1.25 -6.42
N ILE A 51 -2.64 -1.28 -5.22
CA ILE A 51 -2.54 -2.52 -4.44
C ILE A 51 -3.90 -2.99 -3.91
N ALA A 52 -4.81 -2.08 -3.57
CA ALA A 52 -6.18 -2.42 -3.18
C ALA A 52 -6.93 -3.10 -4.33
N LYS A 53 -6.76 -2.58 -5.56
CA LYS A 53 -7.30 -3.21 -6.77
C LYS A 53 -6.71 -4.59 -7.03
N ILE A 54 -5.39 -4.76 -6.85
CA ILE A 54 -4.71 -6.07 -6.99
C ILE A 54 -5.25 -7.07 -5.96
N ALA A 55 -5.48 -6.63 -4.73
CA ALA A 55 -6.03 -7.45 -3.65
C ALA A 55 -7.55 -7.69 -3.74
N GLY A 56 -8.22 -7.09 -4.74
CA GLY A 56 -9.66 -7.22 -4.97
C GLY A 56 -10.51 -6.62 -3.84
N ILE A 57 -10.06 -5.52 -3.23
CA ILE A 57 -10.77 -4.81 -2.16
C ILE A 57 -11.01 -3.34 -2.52
N SER A 58 -11.90 -2.68 -1.77
CA SER A 58 -12.01 -1.22 -1.79
C SER A 58 -10.93 -0.60 -0.89
N PRO A 59 -10.37 0.57 -1.23
CA PRO A 59 -9.54 1.33 -0.29
C PRO A 59 -10.26 1.65 1.04
N ALA A 60 -11.60 1.74 1.02
CA ALA A 60 -12.40 1.93 2.23
C ALA A 60 -12.40 0.73 3.18
N ASP A 61 -11.96 -0.45 2.72
CA ASP A 61 -11.85 -1.66 3.54
C ASP A 61 -10.52 -1.70 4.34
N ILE A 62 -9.60 -0.75 4.11
CA ILE A 62 -8.30 -0.68 4.80
C ILE A 62 -8.51 -0.14 6.21
N ASP A 63 -8.16 -0.95 7.20
CA ASP A 63 -8.31 -0.60 8.63
C ASP A 63 -7.16 0.27 9.14
N MET A 64 -5.96 0.10 8.57
CA MET A 64 -4.75 0.76 9.07
C MET A 64 -3.73 0.99 7.97
N VAL A 65 -3.09 2.16 8.01
CA VAL A 65 -1.97 2.51 7.15
C VAL A 65 -0.75 2.83 8.03
N PHE A 66 0.34 2.13 7.77
CA PHE A 66 1.66 2.41 8.33
C PHE A 66 2.47 3.14 7.27
N HIS A 67 2.97 4.33 7.60
CA HIS A 67 3.72 5.17 6.67
C HIS A 67 5.15 5.34 7.17
N GLY A 68 6.10 4.77 6.43
CA GLY A 68 7.53 4.94 6.59
C GLY A 68 8.10 5.74 5.43
N THR A 69 9.16 6.50 5.70
CA THR A 69 9.85 7.26 4.67
C THR A 69 11.32 7.48 5.03
N THR A 70 12.15 7.63 4.00
CA THR A 70 13.59 7.94 4.11
C THR A 70 13.96 9.30 3.51
N VAL A 71 12.97 10.07 3.02
CA VAL A 71 13.18 11.38 2.39
C VAL A 71 13.03 12.55 3.36
#